data_AF-A0A2S6S202-F1
#
_entry.id   AF-A0A2S6S202-F1
#
_cell.length_a   1.000
_cell.length_b   1.000
_cell.length_c   1.000
_cell.angle_alpha   90.00
_cell.angle_beta   90.00
_cell.angle_gamma   90.00
#
_symmetry.space_group_name_H-M   'P 1'
#
loop_
_entity.id
_entity.type
_entity.pdbx_description
1 polymer ?
#
loop_
_entity_poly.entity_id
_entity_poly.type
_entity_poly.pdbx_seq_one_letter_code
_entity_poly.pdbx_strand_id
1 'polypeptide(L)'
;MKTSLIKRDSTRIKPTNSQREWLNKGISMGKDTLPLFSATGQRFNKRTVKSCLDLGWVTPVMKDPTYSRLTIYKLTEKGEQVLSNRRG
;
A
#
# COMPACT_ATOMS: atom_id res chain seq x y z
N MET A 1 -18.02 -2.80 26.39
CA MET A 1 -17.17 -1.69 25.91
C MET A 1 -16.05 -2.24 25.04
N LYS A 2 -16.15 -2.16 23.70
CA LYS A 2 -14.97 -2.20 22.81
C LYS A 2 -15.19 -1.19 21.71
N THR A 3 -14.36 -0.16 21.77
CA THR A 3 -14.40 1.09 21.05
C THR A 3 -14.37 0.81 19.55
N SER A 4 -15.52 0.94 18.88
CA SER A 4 -15.59 1.14 17.43
C SER A 4 -14.98 2.52 17.16
N LEU A 5 -13.65 2.58 17.16
CA LEU A 5 -12.93 3.74 16.65
C LEU A 5 -13.41 3.91 15.21
N ILE A 6 -14.09 5.02 14.98
CA ILE A 6 -14.22 5.71 13.70
C ILE A 6 -12.92 5.41 12.92
N LYS A 7 -12.98 4.48 11.94
CA LYS A 7 -11.87 4.28 11.01
C LYS A 7 -11.75 5.61 10.29
N ARG A 8 -10.85 6.48 10.80
CA ARG A 8 -10.58 7.79 10.20
C ARG A 8 -10.45 7.58 8.70
N ASP A 9 -11.17 8.38 7.93
CA ASP A 9 -11.19 8.32 6.48
C ASP A 9 -9.75 8.48 5.96
N SER A 10 -9.10 7.34 5.72
CA SER A 10 -7.65 7.28 5.47
C SER A 10 -7.28 7.89 4.12
N THR A 11 -8.28 8.19 3.29
CA THR A 11 -8.20 8.95 2.04
C THR A 11 -7.83 10.42 2.25
N ARG A 12 -8.01 10.94 3.48
CA ARG A 12 -7.63 12.31 3.89
C ARG A 12 -6.23 12.41 4.47
N ILE A 13 -5.58 11.28 4.77
CA ILE A 13 -4.24 11.26 5.35
C ILE A 13 -3.23 11.51 4.23
N LYS A 14 -2.40 12.54 4.38
CA LYS A 14 -1.32 12.83 3.42
C LYS A 14 -0.23 11.74 3.55
N PRO A 15 0.13 11.05 2.45
CA PRO A 15 1.16 10.04 2.49
C PRO A 15 2.54 10.71 2.65
N THR A 16 3.44 10.07 3.39
CA THR A 16 4.85 10.49 3.40
C THR A 16 5.50 10.23 2.05
N ASN A 17 6.67 10.83 1.79
CA ASN A 17 7.38 10.63 0.53
C ASN A 17 7.65 9.15 0.24
N SER A 18 8.09 8.37 1.23
CA SER A 18 8.34 6.93 1.07
C SER A 18 7.05 6.12 0.83
N GLN A 19 5.93 6.48 1.46
CA GLN A 19 4.64 5.85 1.20
C GLN A 19 4.17 6.14 -0.23
N ARG A 20 4.26 7.41 -0.64
CA ARG A 20 3.88 7.88 -1.98
C ARG A 20 4.70 7.19 -3.07
N GLU A 21 6.01 7.12 -2.89
CA GLU A 21 6.92 6.45 -3.82
C GLU A 21 6.55 4.97 -3.99
N TRP A 22 6.31 4.27 -2.88
CA TRP A 22 5.94 2.86 -2.90
C TRP A 22 4.59 2.61 -3.59
N LEU A 23 3.56 3.41 -3.26
CA LEU A 23 2.23 3.30 -3.88
C LEU A 23 2.28 3.64 -5.38
N ASN A 24 3.04 4.67 -5.79
CA ASN A 24 3.23 5.02 -7.20
C ASN A 24 3.92 3.91 -8.00
N LYS A 25 4.85 3.16 -7.38
CA LYS A 25 5.44 1.98 -8.03
C LYS A 25 4.41 0.88 -8.27
N GLY A 26 3.48 0.69 -7.35
CA GLY A 26 2.32 -0.17 -7.58
C GLY A 26 1.53 0.22 -8.84
N ILE A 27 1.23 1.51 -9.02
CA ILE A 27 0.52 1.99 -10.22
C ILE A 27 1.34 1.70 -11.49
N SER A 28 2.64 2.03 -11.48
CA SER A 28 3.52 1.82 -12.63
C SER A 28 3.66 0.35 -13.04
N MET A 29 3.42 -0.59 -12.13
CA MET A 29 3.52 -2.03 -12.38
C MET A 29 2.15 -2.70 -12.60
N GLY A 30 1.08 -1.91 -12.75
CA GLY A 30 -0.25 -2.42 -13.07
C GLY A 30 -1.19 -2.62 -11.87
N LYS A 31 -0.91 -1.99 -10.72
CA LYS A 31 -1.73 -1.96 -9.48
C LYS A 31 -1.92 -3.30 -8.77
N ASP A 32 -1.82 -4.42 -9.48
CA ASP A 32 -2.04 -5.76 -8.94
C ASP A 32 -0.83 -6.30 -8.16
N THR A 33 0.36 -5.70 -8.35
CA THR A 33 1.61 -6.20 -7.78
C THR A 33 2.52 -5.06 -7.29
N LEU A 34 2.53 -4.80 -5.99
CA LEU A 34 3.52 -3.94 -5.35
C LEU A 34 4.71 -4.81 -4.90
N PRO A 35 5.92 -4.51 -5.39
CA PRO A 35 7.10 -5.24 -5.00
C PRO A 35 7.54 -4.85 -3.57
N LEU A 36 8.13 -5.82 -2.87
CA LEU A 36 8.83 -5.58 -1.60
C LEU A 36 10.19 -4.89 -1.81
N PHE A 37 10.66 -4.81 -3.05
CA PHE A 37 11.95 -4.27 -3.44
C PHE A 37 11.77 -3.17 -4.49
N SER A 38 12.59 -2.13 -4.43
CA SER A 38 12.68 -1.09 -5.44
C SER A 38 13.33 -1.62 -6.72
N ALA A 39 13.29 -0.81 -7.79
CA ALA A 39 13.98 -1.12 -9.04
C ALA A 39 15.51 -1.26 -8.89
N THR A 40 16.09 -0.71 -7.81
CA THR A 40 17.51 -0.82 -7.48
C THR A 40 17.82 -1.99 -6.54
N GLY A 41 16.84 -2.86 -6.25
CA GLY A 41 16.98 -4.00 -5.35
C GLY A 41 16.89 -3.66 -3.86
N GLN A 42 16.66 -2.39 -3.51
CA GLN A 42 16.53 -1.98 -2.10
C GLN A 42 15.17 -2.36 -1.55
N ARG A 43 15.13 -2.95 -0.35
CA ARG A 43 13.88 -3.36 0.28
C ARG A 43 13.12 -2.13 0.78
N PHE A 44 11.84 -2.02 0.43
CA PHE A 44 10.97 -1.01 1.03
C PHE A 44 10.86 -1.24 2.53
N ASN A 45 10.86 -0.15 3.31
CA ASN A 45 10.80 -0.23 4.76
C ASN A 45 9.52 -0.96 5.18
N LYS A 46 9.67 -2.02 5.99
CA LYS A 46 8.54 -2.82 6.52
C LYS A 46 7.50 -1.96 7.24
N ARG A 47 7.92 -0.87 7.90
CA ARG A 47 7.03 0.07 8.58
C ARG A 47 6.15 0.84 7.60
N THR A 48 6.69 1.21 6.44
CA THR A 48 5.95 1.88 5.35
C THR A 48 4.85 0.95 4.83
N VAL A 49 5.23 -0.29 4.49
CA VAL A 49 4.31 -1.32 3.99
C VAL A 49 3.19 -1.58 5.01
N LYS A 50 3.56 -1.80 6.29
CA LYS A 50 2.60 -2.04 7.37
C LYS A 50 1.64 -0.86 7.54
N SER A 51 2.14 0.37 7.54
CA SER A 51 1.28 1.55 7.67
C SER A 51 0.30 1.69 6.51
N CYS A 52 0.72 1.44 5.28
CA CYS A 52 -0.19 1.47 4.12
C CYS A 52 -1.25 0.35 4.19
N LEU A 53 -0.90 -0.82 4.72
CA LEU A 53 -1.83 -1.92 4.97
C LEU A 53 -2.85 -1.57 6.06
N ASP A 54 -2.39 -1.03 7.20
CA ASP A 54 -3.23 -0.62 8.32
C ASP A 54 -4.24 0.48 7.90
N LEU A 55 -3.83 1.36 6.98
CA LEU A 55 -4.66 2.41 6.40
C LEU A 55 -5.59 1.92 5.28
N GLY A 56 -5.45 0.66 4.84
CA GLY A 56 -6.24 0.06 3.77
C GLY A 56 -5.96 0.63 2.38
N TRP A 57 -4.80 1.25 2.18
CA TRP A 57 -4.35 1.74 0.86
C TRP A 57 -3.87 0.60 -0.04
N VAL A 58 -3.51 -0.53 0.57
CA VAL A 58 -3.10 -1.76 -0.11
C VAL A 58 -3.74 -2.96 0.58
N THR A 59 -3.86 -4.07 -0.14
CA THR A 59 -4.34 -5.36 0.37
C THR A 59 -3.37 -6.48 0.00
N PRO A 60 -3.13 -7.48 0.85
CA PRO A 60 -2.30 -8.63 0.48
C PRO A 60 -3.06 -9.49 -0.55
N VAL A 61 -2.35 -9.86 -1.60
CA VAL A 61 -2.81 -10.88 -2.56
C VAL A 61 -2.15 -12.19 -2.16
N MET A 62 -2.96 -13.15 -1.72
CA MET A 62 -2.50 -14.52 -1.53
C MET A 62 -2.42 -15.17 -2.91
N LYS A 63 -1.20 -15.43 -3.39
CA LYS A 63 -1.01 -16.32 -4.53
C LYS A 63 -1.14 -17.77 -4.08
N ASP A 64 -1.56 -18.59 -5.02
CA ASP A 64 -1.81 -20.02 -4.89
C ASP A 64 -0.76 -20.71 -3.97
N PRO A 65 -1.20 -21.52 -2.98
CA PRO A 65 -0.31 -22.18 -2.04
C PRO A 65 0.70 -23.13 -2.70
N THR A 66 0.48 -23.51 -3.95
CA THR A 66 1.25 -24.55 -4.63
C THR A 66 2.67 -24.10 -4.97
N TYR A 67 2.89 -22.83 -5.34
CA TYR A 67 4.24 -22.30 -5.63
C TYR A 67 4.29 -20.77 -5.51
N SER A 68 4.42 -20.23 -4.29
CA SER A 68 5.18 -19.00 -4.00
C SER A 68 4.92 -18.53 -2.57
N ARG A 69 5.98 -18.43 -1.75
CA ARG A 69 5.92 -17.80 -0.43
C ARG A 69 5.91 -16.25 -0.50
N LEU A 70 5.83 -15.66 -1.68
CA LEU A 70 5.91 -14.22 -1.86
C LEU A 70 4.53 -13.60 -1.64
N THR A 71 4.35 -12.94 -0.50
CA THR A 71 3.24 -12.00 -0.31
C THR A 71 3.42 -10.82 -1.25
N ILE A 72 2.48 -10.66 -2.16
CA ILE A 72 2.38 -9.49 -3.04
C ILE A 72 1.28 -8.60 -2.46
N TYR A 73 1.39 -7.28 -2.62
CA TYR A 73 0.32 -6.35 -2.26
C TYR A 73 -0.33 -5.78 -3.51
N LYS A 74 -1.63 -5.56 -3.48
CA LYS A 74 -2.41 -4.88 -4.52
C LYS A 74 -2.84 -3.51 -4.01
N LEU A 75 -2.77 -2.50 -4.87
CA LEU A 75 -3.26 -1.16 -4.60
C LEU A 75 -4.79 -1.17 -4.55
N THR A 76 -5.38 -0.51 -3.55
CA THR A 76 -6.83 -0.34 -3.45
C THR A 76 -7.24 1.01 -4.04
N GLU A 77 -8.53 1.18 -4.31
CA GLU A 77 -9.09 2.48 -4.72
C GLU A 77 -8.76 3.60 -3.73
N LYS A 78 -8.72 3.30 -2.42
CA LYS A 78 -8.33 4.27 -1.39
C LYS A 78 -6.88 4.71 -1.55
N GLY A 79 -5.97 3.76 -1.85
CA GLY A 79 -4.58 4.07 -2.13
C GLY A 79 -4.42 4.97 -3.36
N GLU A 80 -5.20 4.72 -4.41
CA GLU A 80 -5.23 5.58 -5.60
C GLU A 80 -5.78 6.97 -5.31
N GLN A 81 -6.85 7.07 -4.52
CA GLN A 81 -7.43 8.34 -4.12
C GLN A 81 -6.43 9.17 -3.33
N VAL A 82 -5.66 8.56 -2.41
CA VAL A 82 -4.62 9.27 -1.64
C VAL A 82 -3.50 9.81 -2.53
N LEU A 83 -3.15 9.09 -3.59
CA LEU A 83 -2.17 9.58 -4.58
C LEU A 83 -2.73 10.71 -5.46
N SER A 84 -4.03 10.64 -5.76
CA SER A 84 -4.77 11.60 -6.59
C SER A 84 -5.16 12.86 -5.84
N ASN A 85 -5.28 12.80 -4.51
CA ASN A 85 -5.62 13.94 -3.65
C ASN A 85 -4.40 14.87 -3.53
N ARG A 86 -4.01 15.48 -4.65
CA ARG A 86 -3.12 16.64 -4.73
C ARG A 86 -3.87 17.88 -4.22
N ARG A 87 -4.26 17.89 -2.95
CA ARG A 87 -4.57 19.17 -2.28
C ARG A 87 -3.27 19.75 -1.73
N GLY A 88 -2.51 20.33 -2.67
CA GLY A 88 -1.71 21.52 -2.43
C GLY A 88 -2.67 22.70 -2.30
#